data_AF-A0A7W0GBG3-F1
#
_entry.id   AF-A0A7W0GBG3-F1
#
_cell.length_a   1.000
_cell.length_b   1.000
_cell.length_c   1.000
_cell.angle_alpha   90.00
_cell.angle_beta   90.00
_cell.angle_gamma   90.00
#
_symmetry.space_group_name_H-M   'P 1'
#
loop_
_entity.id
_entity.type
_entity.pdbx_description
1 polymer ?
#
loop_
_entity_poly.entity_id
_entity_poly.type
_entity_poly.pdbx_seq_one_letter_code
_entity_poly.pdbx_strand_id
1 'polypeptide(L)' 'MPPERMALVAAHAWDCHGARQAGLRTGWVSRLEGAVGAIYRPADVIGRTLDEVALGLLDAGPPEATVS' A
#
# COMPACT_ATOMS: atom_id res chain seq x y z
N MET A 1 4.49 11.80 12.72
CA MET A 1 3.62 10.62 12.85
C MET A 1 4.48 9.37 12.70
N PRO A 2 4.26 8.30 13.48
CA PRO A 2 5.01 7.06 13.31
C PRO A 2 4.61 6.36 11.99
N PRO A 3 5.53 5.66 11.31
CA PRO A 3 5.29 5.06 9.98
C PRO A 3 4.07 4.13 9.93
N GLU A 4 3.82 3.40 11.00
CA GLU A 4 2.75 2.40 11.12
C GLU A 4 1.35 3.05 11.14
N ARG A 5 1.31 4.39 11.36
CA ARG A 5 0.09 5.21 11.32
C ARG A 5 -0.05 6.00 10.01
N MET A 6 0.81 5.74 9.02
CA MET A 6 0.77 6.39 7.71
C MET A 6 0.57 5.34 6.62
N ALA A 7 -0.08 5.77 5.53
CA ALA A 7 -0.24 4.97 4.33
C ALA A 7 0.21 5.77 3.10
N LEU A 8 0.88 5.11 2.17
CA LEU A 8 1.17 5.66 0.83
C LEU A 8 0.18 5.06 -0.18
N VAL A 9 -0.45 5.91 -0.99
CA VAL A 9 -1.18 5.48 -2.19
C VAL A 9 -0.41 5.92 -3.43
N ALA A 10 -0.04 4.97 -4.29
CA ALA A 10 0.76 5.24 -5.48
C ALA A 10 0.26 4.46 -6.70
N ALA A 11 0.59 4.94 -7.91
CA ALA A 11 0.30 4.24 -9.17
C ALA A 11 1.42 3.29 -9.61
N HIS A 12 2.58 3.38 -8.95
CA HIS A 12 3.73 2.54 -9.24
C HIS A 12 4.04 1.58 -8.08
N ALA A 13 4.34 0.33 -8.41
CA ALA A 13 4.62 -0.71 -7.43
C ALA A 13 5.96 -0.52 -6.73
N TRP A 14 6.92 0.16 -7.37
CA TRP A 14 8.21 0.47 -6.73
C TRP A 14 8.07 1.49 -5.59
N ASP A 15 7.15 2.45 -5.70
CA ASP A 15 6.80 3.37 -4.60
C ASP A 15 6.21 2.60 -3.41
N CYS A 16 5.27 1.69 -3.70
CA CYS A 16 4.64 0.85 -2.69
C CYS A 16 5.66 -0.08 -2.02
N HIS A 17 6.60 -0.63 -2.79
CA HIS A 17 7.66 -1.44 -2.23
C HIS A 17 8.55 -0.64 -1.26
N GLY A 18 9.01 0.55 -1.65
CA GLY A 18 9.82 1.42 -0.81
C GLY A 18 9.11 1.84 0.48
N ALA A 19 7.83 2.25 0.37
CA ALA A 19 7.04 2.65 1.54
C ALA A 19 6.81 1.49 2.52
N ARG A 20 6.59 0.28 2.00
CA ARG A 20 6.50 -0.93 2.84
C ARG A 20 7.81 -1.20 3.59
N GLN A 21 8.96 -1.03 2.94
CA GLN A 21 10.27 -1.17 3.60
C GLN A 21 10.50 -0.13 4.69
N ALA A 22 9.87 1.04 4.58
CA ALA A 22 9.90 2.10 5.58
C ALA A 22 8.86 1.95 6.70
N GLY A 23 8.08 0.87 6.70
CA GLY A 23 7.07 0.59 7.75
C GLY A 23 5.70 1.22 7.50
N LEU A 24 5.46 1.79 6.31
CA LEU A 24 4.15 2.32 5.94
C LEU A 24 3.24 1.22 5.41
N ARG A 25 1.94 1.45 5.54
CA ARG A 25 0.94 0.72 4.74
C ARG A 25 0.93 1.24 3.31
N THR A 26 0.55 0.40 2.37
CA THR A 26 0.57 0.78 0.96
C THR A 26 -0.70 0.41 0.22
N GLY A 27 -1.14 1.34 -0.62
CA GLY A 27 -2.24 1.18 -1.54
C GLY A 27 -1.76 1.39 -2.97
N TRP A 28 -2.09 0.48 -3.88
CA TRP A 28 -1.66 0.58 -5.26
C TRP A 28 -2.84 0.78 -6.21
N VAL A 29 -2.78 1.87 -6.98
CA VAL A 29 -3.72 2.16 -8.07
C VAL A 29 -3.18 1.51 -9.35
N SER A 30 -3.62 0.29 -9.63
CA SER A 30 -3.05 -0.59 -10.67
C SER A 30 -3.43 -0.21 -12.10
N ARG A 31 -4.23 0.85 -12.31
CA ARG A 31 -4.77 1.25 -13.62
C ARG A 31 -3.70 1.54 -14.67
N LEU A 32 -2.52 2.02 -14.27
CA LEU A 32 -1.49 2.51 -15.19
C LEU A 32 -0.29 1.56 -15.34
N GLU A 33 0.00 0.73 -14.34
CA GLU A 33 1.10 -0.23 -14.43
C GLU A 33 0.62 -1.53 -15.07
N GLY A 34 1.16 -1.85 -16.24
CA GLY A 34 0.76 -3.05 -16.99
C GLY A 34 1.20 -4.35 -16.30
N ALA A 35 2.46 -4.45 -15.88
CA ALA A 35 2.98 -5.64 -15.20
C ALA A 35 3.98 -5.25 -14.10
N VAL A 36 3.71 -5.71 -12.89
CA VAL A 36 4.63 -5.60 -11.75
C VAL A 36 5.48 -6.85 -11.72
N GLY A 37 6.81 -6.70 -11.71
CA GLY A 37 7.72 -7.83 -11.57
C GLY A 37 7.52 -8.53 -10.21
N ALA A 38 7.60 -9.87 -10.19
CA ALA A 38 7.40 -10.70 -8.99
C ALA A 38 8.37 -10.41 -7.81
N ILE A 39 9.32 -9.50 -8.01
CA ILE A 39 10.31 -9.06 -7.02
C ILE A 39 9.67 -8.11 -5.98
N TYR A 40 8.56 -7.44 -6.33
CA TYR A 40 7.92 -6.48 -5.44
C TYR A 40 6.91 -7.17 -4.51
N ARG A 41 6.97 -6.83 -3.22
CA ARG A 41 5.88 -7.17 -2.29
C ARG A 41 4.60 -6.49 -2.75
N PRO A 42 3.45 -7.21 -2.73
CA PRO A 42 2.16 -6.62 -3.05
C PRO A 42 1.80 -5.53 -2.03
N ALA A 43 1.07 -4.51 -2.49
CA ALA A 43 0.48 -3.50 -1.63
C ALA A 43 -0.59 -4.11 -0.72
N ASP A 44 -0.85 -3.49 0.44
CA ASP A 44 -1.88 -3.95 1.38
C ASP A 44 -3.29 -3.85 0.76
N VAL A 45 -3.51 -2.85 -0.09
CA VAL A 45 -4.75 -2.64 -0.85
C VAL A 45 -4.42 -2.39 -2.32
N ILE A 46 -5.16 -3.01 -3.24
CA ILE A 46 -5.01 -2.80 -4.68
C ILE A 46 -6.39 -2.46 -5.26
N GLY A 47 -6.45 -1.40 -6.06
CA GLY A 47 -7.68 -0.93 -6.69
C GLY A 47 -7.40 -0.25 -8.02
N ARG A 48 -8.45 0.05 -8.78
CA ARG A 48 -8.32 0.70 -10.10
C ARG A 48 -8.40 2.22 -10.02
N THR A 49 -8.93 2.76 -8.92
CA THR A 49 -9.02 4.20 -8.68
C THR A 49 -8.46 4.58 -7.32
N LEU A 50 -8.18 5.88 -7.15
CA LEU A 50 -7.64 6.41 -5.89
C LEU A 50 -8.62 6.23 -4.73
N ASP A 51 -9.90 6.48 -4.96
CA ASP A 51 -10.95 6.38 -3.96
C ASP A 51 -11.18 4.94 -3.51
N GLU A 52 -11.21 3.97 -4.42
CA GLU A 52 -11.28 2.53 -4.08
C GLU A 52 -10.15 2.14 -3.13
N VAL A 53 -8.91 2.57 -3.44
CA VAL A 53 -7.74 2.24 -2.63
C VAL A 53 -7.74 2.96 -1.29
N ALA A 54 -8.07 4.25 -1.28
CA ALA A 54 -8.11 5.05 -0.06
C ALA A 54 -9.17 4.54 0.92
N LEU A 55 -10.36 4.21 0.43
CA LEU A 55 -11.43 3.63 1.23
C LEU A 55 -11.03 2.26 1.79
N GLY A 56 -10.45 1.38 0.96
CA GLY A 56 -9.96 0.08 1.43
C GLY A 56 -8.91 0.18 2.54
N LEU A 57 -8.03 1.18 2.50
CA LEU A 57 -7.04 1.41 3.56
C LEU A 57 -7.68 1.90 4.87
N LEU A 58 -8.72 2.72 4.78
CA LEU A 58 -9.48 3.21 5.94
C LEU A 58 -10.28 2.06 6.58
N ASP A 59 -10.92 1.21 5.77
CA ASP A 59 -11.73 0.07 6.24
C ASP A 59 -10.90 -1.03 6.88
N ALA A 60 -9.68 -1.25 6.38
CA ALA A 60 -8.79 -2.30 6.88
C ALA A 60 -8.23 -2.04 8.29
N GLY A 61 -8.49 -0.87 8.89
CA GLY A 61 -8.01 -0.51 10.24
C GLY A 61 -6.47 -0.46 10.37
N PRO A 62 -5.91 -0.02 11.51
CA PRO A 62 -4.47 -0.13 11.74
C PRO A 62 -4.03 -1.61 11.71
N PRO A 63 -2.80 -1.94 11.26
CA PRO A 63 -2.31 -3.32 11.35
C PRO A 63 -2.36 -3.76 12.81
N GLU A 64 -2.78 -5.01 13.07
CA GLU A 64 -2.59 -5.57 14.40
C GLU A 64 -1.11 -5.47 14.75
N ALA A 65 -0.81 -4.84 15.88
CA ALA A 65 0.56 -4.77 16.37
C ALA A 65 1.02 -6.21 16.62
N THR A 66 1.95 -6.72 15.81
CA THR A 66 2.62 -7.98 16.09
C THR A 66 3.33 -7.81 17.44
N VAL A 67 2.72 -8.36 18.49
CA VAL A 67 3.35 -8.47 19.81
C VAL A 67 4.53 -9.41 19.64
N SER A 68 5.74 -8.86 19.79
CA SER A 68 6.98 -9.63 19.88
C SER A 68 7.23 -10.06 21.32
#